data_AF-A0A7M3M4V4-F1
#
_entry.id   AF-A0A7M3M4V4-F1
#
_cell.length_a   1.000
_cell.length_b   1.000
_cell.length_c   1.000
_cell.angle_alpha   90.00
_cell.angle_beta   90.00
_cell.angle_gamma   90.00
#
_symmetry.space_group_name_H-M   'P 1'
#
loop_
_entity.id
_entity.type
_entity.pdbx_description
1 polymer ?
#
loop_
_entity_poly.entity_id
_entity_poly.type
_entity_poly.pdbx_seq_one_letter_code
_entity_poly.pdbx_strand_id
1 'polypeptide(L)'
;MRSPRPIRTPARLLAPLVLVLALVAGCGGGDGGDDPPGRADGSTTGGTGSTDDTAAAEDPSAGDGTADDPAPEDASTDGSEDGDTGDGETGEGEAGDGGDGETADGSEDTATGEDGAAADGGADTVEQDIDSALQVTDDYWSTHWSELFTGSYSAPRVLGAYDGAAAEVPTCGGSPLPDDNAVYCSDGDYVAWDMDLLRDGHRKGDAWVYLVIAHEWGHAVQNRLNAGLVSVAGELQADCLAGAVLFGAARDGTLRFEEGDTEELSAALTELADATPWTDTSDHGDAGQRISFFNKGAQSGVRGCLPNS
;
A
#
# COMPACT_ATOMS: atom_id res chain seq x y z
N MET A 1 -14.24 21.16 21.27
CA MET A 1 -13.77 20.12 20.34
C MET A 1 -12.27 20.27 20.24
N ARG A 2 -11.51 19.24 20.58
CA ARG A 2 -10.04 19.26 20.64
C ARG A 2 -9.53 18.68 19.32
N SER A 3 -8.63 19.37 18.61
CA SER A 3 -8.03 18.85 17.37
C SER A 3 -7.30 17.52 17.63
N PRO A 4 -7.35 16.56 16.67
CA PRO A 4 -6.52 15.36 16.68
C PRO A 4 -5.03 15.72 16.52
N ARG A 5 -4.16 14.76 16.87
CA ARG A 5 -2.69 14.93 16.96
C ARG A 5 -2.03 14.20 15.79
N PRO A 6 -0.92 14.73 15.23
CA PRO A 6 -0.24 14.14 14.08
C PRO A 6 0.28 12.73 14.33
N ILE A 7 0.34 11.95 13.25
CA ILE A 7 0.87 10.59 13.19
C ILE A 7 2.36 10.65 13.54
N ARG A 8 2.77 9.86 14.54
CA ARG A 8 4.19 9.77 14.93
C ARG A 8 4.64 8.33 14.81
N THR A 9 5.49 8.06 13.82
CA THR A 9 6.33 6.86 13.84
C THR A 9 7.19 6.89 15.10
N PRO A 10 7.21 5.83 15.93
CA PRO A 10 8.08 5.80 17.09
C PRO A 10 9.55 5.82 16.63
N ALA A 11 10.35 6.74 17.19
CA ALA A 11 11.77 6.81 16.91
C ALA A 11 12.45 5.46 17.21
N ARG A 12 12.97 4.79 16.18
CA ARG A 12 13.70 3.52 16.34
C ARG A 12 14.97 3.75 17.18
N LEU A 13 15.09 3.07 18.32
CA LEU A 13 16.39 2.86 18.96
C LEU A 13 17.19 1.89 18.06
N LEU A 14 18.23 2.42 17.41
CA LEU A 14 19.23 1.59 16.73
C LEU A 14 19.92 0.69 17.77
N ALA A 15 19.58 -0.59 17.78
CA ALA A 15 20.37 -1.59 18.49
C ALA A 15 21.71 -1.77 17.75
N PRO A 16 22.86 -1.72 18.44
CA PRO A 16 24.15 -1.87 17.77
C PRO A 16 24.30 -3.31 17.27
N LEU A 17 24.52 -3.45 15.97
CA LEU A 17 24.85 -4.71 15.31
C LEU A 17 26.18 -5.24 15.88
N VAL A 18 26.12 -6.28 16.72
CA VAL A 18 27.31 -7.00 17.17
C VAL A 18 27.74 -7.96 16.05
N LEU A 19 28.73 -7.53 15.26
CA LEU A 19 29.36 -8.35 14.24
C LEU A 19 30.24 -9.43 14.91
N VAL A 20 29.73 -10.66 15.00
CA VAL A 20 30.52 -11.82 15.40
C VAL A 20 31.27 -12.35 14.18
N LEU A 21 32.55 -11.98 14.06
CA LEU A 21 33.45 -12.49 13.04
C LEU A 21 33.94 -13.90 13.43
N ALA A 22 33.37 -14.94 12.83
CA ALA A 22 33.86 -16.31 12.99
C ALA A 22 35.08 -16.55 12.07
N LEU A 23 36.27 -16.56 12.65
CA LEU A 23 37.50 -17.05 12.02
C LEU A 23 37.46 -18.58 11.94
N VAL A 24 37.43 -19.12 10.72
CA VAL A 24 37.72 -20.54 10.48
C VAL A 24 39.02 -20.63 9.70
N ALA A 25 40.06 -21.16 10.34
CA ALA A 25 41.36 -21.43 9.76
C ALA A 25 41.69 -22.93 9.86
N GLY A 26 42.23 -23.48 8.77
CA GLY A 26 42.96 -24.75 8.72
C GLY A 26 42.26 -25.88 7.96
N CYS A 27 42.91 -26.81 7.24
CA CYS A 27 44.21 -26.91 6.56
C CYS A 27 44.31 -28.37 6.05
N GLY A 28 44.85 -28.59 4.83
CA GLY A 28 45.45 -29.86 4.34
C GLY A 28 44.47 -30.99 3.92
N GLY A 29 44.68 -31.78 2.88
CA GLY A 29 45.81 -31.98 1.96
C GLY A 29 45.96 -33.46 1.59
N GLY A 30 46.07 -33.78 0.29
CA GLY A 30 46.56 -35.05 -0.29
C GLY A 30 45.48 -36.08 -0.68
N ASP A 31 45.63 -36.96 -1.67
CA ASP A 31 46.64 -37.16 -2.73
C ASP A 31 46.10 -38.27 -3.68
N GLY A 32 46.47 -38.25 -4.96
CA GLY A 32 46.68 -39.46 -5.80
C GLY A 32 45.51 -40.18 -6.50
N GLY A 33 45.64 -40.36 -7.84
CA GLY A 33 45.30 -41.64 -8.49
C GLY A 33 44.61 -41.64 -9.87
N ASP A 34 45.41 -41.51 -10.95
CA ASP A 34 45.42 -42.32 -12.20
C ASP A 34 44.12 -42.63 -13.03
N ASP A 35 43.97 -41.93 -14.18
CA ASP A 35 43.88 -42.35 -15.63
C ASP A 35 43.57 -43.83 -16.04
N PRO A 36 43.10 -44.23 -17.27
CA PRO A 36 42.99 -43.50 -18.56
C PRO A 36 41.81 -43.96 -19.52
N PRO A 37 41.90 -44.02 -20.90
CA PRO A 37 40.96 -43.30 -21.79
C PRO A 37 40.17 -44.19 -22.79
N GLY A 38 39.23 -43.63 -23.56
CA GLY A 38 38.66 -44.36 -24.71
C GLY A 38 37.59 -43.68 -25.57
N ARG A 39 38.03 -43.18 -26.74
CA ARG A 39 37.44 -43.28 -28.12
C ARG A 39 35.98 -42.79 -28.36
N ALA A 40 35.71 -41.78 -29.19
CA ALA A 40 35.90 -41.57 -30.65
C ALA A 40 34.74 -42.09 -31.55
N ASP A 41 34.34 -41.18 -32.46
CA ASP A 41 33.59 -41.34 -33.72
C ASP A 41 32.10 -41.74 -33.64
N GLY A 42 31.13 -41.23 -34.41
CA GLY A 42 31.12 -40.33 -35.57
C GLY A 42 29.81 -40.56 -36.36
N SER A 43 29.51 -39.66 -37.31
CA SER A 43 28.63 -39.83 -38.49
C SER A 43 27.10 -39.57 -38.34
N THR A 44 26.55 -38.43 -38.82
CA THR A 44 25.97 -38.13 -40.17
C THR A 44 24.57 -38.78 -40.36
N THR A 45 23.47 -38.05 -40.59
CA THR A 45 22.94 -37.43 -41.83
C THR A 45 21.76 -36.50 -41.47
N GLY A 46 21.39 -35.38 -42.11
CA GLY A 46 21.66 -34.86 -43.44
C GLY A 46 20.41 -34.89 -44.35
N GLY A 47 19.68 -33.75 -44.43
CA GLY A 47 18.79 -33.34 -45.55
C GLY A 47 17.32 -33.78 -45.52
N THR A 48 16.32 -33.09 -46.11
CA THR A 48 16.17 -31.82 -46.86
C THR A 48 14.68 -31.69 -47.26
N GLY A 49 14.17 -30.47 -47.48
CA GLY A 49 12.93 -30.13 -48.24
C GLY A 49 11.78 -29.64 -47.35
N SER A 50 11.37 -28.37 -47.31
CA SER A 50 10.96 -27.38 -48.33
C SER A 50 9.72 -27.77 -49.12
N THR A 51 8.58 -27.14 -48.82
CA THR A 51 7.67 -26.46 -49.76
C THR A 51 6.75 -25.49 -49.00
N ASP A 52 6.65 -24.27 -49.53
CA ASP A 52 5.60 -23.27 -49.30
C ASP A 52 4.17 -23.81 -49.45
N ASP A 53 3.19 -23.24 -48.74
CA ASP A 53 2.14 -22.43 -49.39
C ASP A 53 1.17 -21.80 -48.37
N THR A 54 0.68 -20.62 -48.76
CA THR A 54 -0.26 -19.73 -48.07
C THR A 54 -1.69 -20.26 -48.03
N ALA A 55 -2.45 -20.01 -46.96
CA ALA A 55 -3.88 -19.63 -47.01
C ALA A 55 -4.43 -19.23 -45.63
N ALA A 56 -5.20 -18.15 -45.62
CA ALA A 56 -6.02 -17.67 -44.54
C ALA A 56 -7.18 -18.63 -44.20
N ALA A 57 -7.56 -18.68 -42.92
CA ALA A 57 -8.89 -19.08 -42.42
C ALA A 57 -9.02 -18.44 -41.02
N GLU A 58 -9.78 -17.35 -40.88
CA GLU A 58 -11.20 -17.33 -40.52
C GLU A 58 -11.48 -17.73 -39.06
N ASP A 59 -11.91 -16.70 -38.31
CA ASP A 59 -12.68 -16.70 -37.06
C ASP A 59 -13.82 -17.74 -37.07
N PRO A 60 -14.06 -18.44 -35.94
CA PRO A 60 -15.37 -18.24 -35.34
C PRO A 60 -15.38 -18.21 -33.80
N SER A 61 -16.06 -17.18 -33.30
CA SER A 61 -17.15 -17.22 -32.32
C SER A 61 -16.78 -17.40 -30.84
N ALA A 62 -16.95 -16.29 -30.11
CA ALA A 62 -17.85 -16.12 -28.98
C ALA A 62 -18.19 -17.37 -28.15
N GLY A 63 -17.69 -17.37 -26.91
CA GLY A 63 -18.21 -18.13 -25.79
C GLY A 63 -18.37 -17.20 -24.60
N ASP A 64 -19.55 -16.58 -24.53
CA ASP A 64 -20.11 -15.91 -23.36
C ASP A 64 -20.19 -16.90 -22.18
N GLY A 65 -19.73 -16.47 -21.01
CA GLY A 65 -19.56 -17.30 -19.83
C GLY A 65 -19.61 -16.45 -18.57
N THR A 66 -20.73 -15.75 -18.38
CA THR A 66 -21.12 -15.13 -17.11
C THR A 66 -21.25 -16.20 -16.03
N ALA A 67 -20.34 -16.19 -15.06
CA ALA A 67 -20.52 -16.88 -13.79
C ALA A 67 -21.06 -15.88 -12.76
N ASP A 68 -22.39 -15.80 -12.69
CA ASP A 68 -23.13 -15.27 -11.55
C ASP A 68 -22.82 -16.11 -10.31
N ASP A 69 -22.26 -15.49 -9.27
CA ASP A 69 -22.28 -16.04 -7.90
C ASP A 69 -23.07 -15.06 -7.00
N PRO A 70 -24.21 -15.48 -6.42
CA PRO A 70 -25.11 -14.58 -5.71
C PRO A 70 -24.62 -14.24 -4.30
N ALA A 71 -24.66 -12.96 -3.96
CA ALA A 71 -24.52 -12.45 -2.60
C ALA A 71 -25.65 -13.00 -1.69
N PRO A 72 -25.39 -13.28 -0.40
CA PRO A 72 -26.43 -13.69 0.53
C PRO A 72 -27.30 -12.50 0.98
N GLU A 73 -28.61 -12.72 0.92
CA GLU A 73 -29.67 -11.74 1.21
C GLU A 73 -29.87 -11.44 2.70
N ASP A 74 -30.38 -10.23 2.92
CA ASP A 74 -30.85 -9.63 4.15
C ASP A 74 -31.86 -10.47 4.94
N ALA A 75 -31.70 -10.48 6.27
CA ALA A 75 -32.75 -10.82 7.21
C ALA A 75 -33.10 -9.60 8.06
N SER A 76 -34.01 -8.76 7.54
CA SER A 76 -34.78 -7.82 8.33
C SER A 76 -35.99 -8.52 8.96
N THR A 77 -36.17 -8.39 10.27
CA THR A 77 -37.46 -8.64 10.93
C THR A 77 -37.88 -7.42 11.74
N ASP A 78 -39.06 -6.93 11.36
CA ASP A 78 -39.93 -5.91 11.94
C ASP A 78 -40.41 -6.24 13.38
N GLY A 79 -40.78 -5.21 14.14
CA GLY A 79 -41.36 -5.32 15.48
C GLY A 79 -41.60 -3.97 16.19
N SER A 80 -42.68 -3.30 15.79
CA SER A 80 -43.29 -2.05 16.27
C SER A 80 -43.56 -1.83 17.78
N GLU A 81 -43.58 -0.53 18.13
CA GLU A 81 -44.53 0.22 19.00
C GLU A 81 -44.56 0.03 20.54
N ASP A 82 -44.34 1.13 21.30
CA ASP A 82 -45.38 1.88 22.08
C ASP A 82 -44.82 2.78 23.21
N GLY A 83 -45.28 4.06 23.23
CA GLY A 83 -45.52 4.95 24.40
C GLY A 83 -44.34 5.36 25.31
N ASP A 84 -44.37 6.38 26.16
CA ASP A 84 -45.31 7.46 26.50
C ASP A 84 -44.58 8.37 27.54
N THR A 85 -44.94 9.66 27.54
CA THR A 85 -44.82 10.76 28.53
C THR A 85 -43.67 10.90 29.56
N GLY A 86 -43.26 12.17 29.78
CA GLY A 86 -42.58 12.60 31.01
C GLY A 86 -42.04 14.03 31.02
N ASP A 87 -42.90 15.02 31.29
CA ASP A 87 -42.56 16.39 31.73
C ASP A 87 -41.76 16.42 33.04
N GLY A 88 -40.97 17.47 33.29
CA GLY A 88 -40.51 17.80 34.64
C GLY A 88 -39.36 18.79 34.82
N GLU A 89 -39.71 20.07 34.97
CA GLU A 89 -39.19 21.08 35.91
C GLU A 89 -37.69 21.48 36.01
N THR A 90 -37.47 22.75 35.65
CA THR A 90 -36.84 23.87 36.40
C THR A 90 -35.95 23.59 37.62
N GLY A 91 -34.79 24.26 37.62
CA GLY A 91 -34.01 24.57 38.82
C GLY A 91 -33.12 25.80 38.62
N GLU A 92 -33.56 26.93 39.18
CA GLU A 92 -32.82 28.19 39.31
C GLU A 92 -31.68 28.06 40.33
N GLY A 93 -30.61 28.85 40.15
CA GLY A 93 -29.52 28.98 41.12
C GLY A 93 -28.67 30.22 40.83
N GLU A 94 -28.87 31.24 41.67
CA GLU A 94 -28.36 32.62 41.57
C GLU A 94 -26.86 32.80 41.88
N ALA A 95 -26.32 33.84 41.23
CA ALA A 95 -25.43 34.92 41.71
C ALA A 95 -24.30 34.66 42.74
N GLY A 96 -23.11 35.16 42.38
CA GLY A 96 -21.97 35.38 43.27
C GLY A 96 -20.97 36.39 42.71
N ASP A 97 -21.28 37.67 42.98
CA ASP A 97 -20.48 38.90 43.06
C ASP A 97 -18.93 38.83 43.14
N GLY A 98 -18.28 39.81 42.49
CA GLY A 98 -17.19 40.57 43.13
C GLY A 98 -15.85 40.68 42.39
N GLY A 99 -15.47 41.90 41.99
CA GLY A 99 -14.10 42.38 42.21
C GLY A 99 -13.34 42.96 41.02
N ASP A 100 -13.51 44.27 40.80
CA ASP A 100 -12.65 45.11 39.96
C ASP A 100 -11.22 45.21 40.51
N GLY A 101 -10.24 45.38 39.62
CA GLY A 101 -8.84 45.62 40.01
C GLY A 101 -7.93 45.92 38.82
N GLU A 102 -8.04 47.13 38.28
CA GLU A 102 -7.14 47.68 37.27
C GLU A 102 -6.05 48.52 37.96
N THR A 103 -4.76 48.24 37.72
CA THR A 103 -3.69 49.26 37.68
C THR A 103 -2.51 48.76 36.84
N ALA A 104 -1.99 49.69 36.04
CA ALA A 104 -0.90 49.57 35.08
C ALA A 104 0.49 49.53 35.72
N ASP A 105 1.49 49.01 35.00
CA ASP A 105 2.73 49.74 34.63
C ASP A 105 3.56 48.92 33.64
N GLY A 106 4.18 49.60 32.68
CA GLY A 106 5.00 49.00 31.63
C GLY A 106 6.47 48.85 32.01
N SER A 107 7.16 47.93 31.35
CA SER A 107 8.59 48.07 31.05
C SER A 107 8.96 47.13 29.91
N GLU A 108 9.41 47.73 28.81
CA GLU A 108 10.18 47.06 27.77
C GLU A 108 11.56 46.67 28.34
N ASP A 109 12.01 45.44 28.10
CA ASP A 109 13.43 45.14 27.92
C ASP A 109 13.59 43.98 26.94
N THR A 110 14.61 44.08 26.10
CA THR A 110 14.79 43.36 24.83
C THR A 110 15.88 42.30 24.97
N ALA A 111 15.70 41.18 24.25
CA ALA A 111 16.70 40.17 23.87
C ALA A 111 17.02 39.09 24.94
N THR A 112 17.23 37.80 24.65
CA THR A 112 17.59 37.08 23.41
C THR A 112 17.11 35.62 23.48
N GLY A 113 16.50 35.15 22.38
CA GLY A 113 16.63 33.83 21.76
C GLY A 113 16.69 32.57 22.64
N GLU A 114 15.55 31.89 22.72
CA GLU A 114 15.43 30.43 22.66
C GLU A 114 13.98 30.16 22.28
N ASP A 115 13.68 30.30 20.98
CA ASP A 115 12.38 29.94 20.41
C ASP A 115 12.27 28.41 20.44
N GLY A 116 11.88 27.89 21.60
CA GLY A 116 11.16 26.64 21.70
C GLY A 116 9.88 26.80 20.91
N ALA A 117 9.95 26.49 19.62
CA ALA A 117 8.77 26.37 18.77
C ALA A 117 7.84 25.34 19.42
N ALA A 118 6.77 25.85 20.04
CA ALA A 118 5.61 25.06 20.36
C ALA A 118 5.15 24.43 19.05
N ALA A 119 5.23 23.11 18.96
CA ALA A 119 4.73 22.34 17.83
C ALA A 119 3.23 22.63 17.69
N ASP A 120 2.89 23.35 16.63
CA ASP A 120 1.54 23.63 16.21
C ASP A 120 0.84 22.30 15.87
N GLY A 121 -0.37 22.11 16.38
CA GLY A 121 -1.19 20.91 16.18
C GLY A 121 -1.95 20.96 14.86
N GLY A 122 -1.24 21.21 13.76
CA GLY A 122 -1.78 21.11 12.40
C GLY A 122 -1.88 19.67 11.95
N ALA A 123 -2.81 19.40 11.03
CA ALA A 123 -2.81 18.17 10.24
C ALA A 123 -1.49 18.05 9.48
N ASP A 124 -1.02 16.82 9.28
CA ASP A 124 0.19 16.57 8.50
C ASP A 124 -0.03 17.02 7.05
N THR A 125 1.07 17.39 6.39
CA THR A 125 1.05 17.72 4.95
C THR A 125 1.05 16.44 4.12
N VAL A 126 0.53 16.49 2.90
CA VAL A 126 0.55 15.35 1.97
C VAL A 126 1.97 14.79 1.79
N GLU A 127 3.00 15.64 1.78
CA GLU A 127 4.39 15.20 1.72
C GLU A 127 4.84 14.42 2.98
N GLN A 128 4.37 14.80 4.19
CA GLN A 128 4.66 14.05 5.42
C GLN A 128 3.94 12.70 5.45
N ASP A 129 2.71 12.62 4.95
CA ASP A 129 1.99 11.36 4.85
C ASP A 129 2.56 10.44 3.78
N ILE A 130 3.07 10.99 2.67
CA ILE A 130 3.84 10.23 1.69
C ILE A 130 5.06 9.59 2.37
N ASP A 131 5.89 10.38 3.06
CA ASP A 131 7.08 9.88 3.75
C ASP A 131 6.73 8.79 4.78
N SER A 132 5.64 8.99 5.52
CA SER A 132 5.15 8.06 6.53
C SER A 132 4.62 6.77 5.91
N ALA A 133 3.84 6.86 4.83
CA ALA A 133 3.31 5.71 4.11
C ALA A 133 4.42 4.86 3.46
N LEU A 134 5.43 5.49 2.86
CA LEU A 134 6.62 4.81 2.34
C LEU A 134 7.35 4.07 3.47
N GLN A 135 7.59 4.75 4.59
CA GLN A 135 8.28 4.17 5.74
C GLN A 135 7.51 2.98 6.33
N VAL A 136 6.22 3.15 6.62
CA VAL A 136 5.35 2.12 7.19
C VAL A 136 5.33 0.88 6.31
N THR A 137 5.16 1.07 5.01
CA THR A 137 5.07 -0.01 4.03
C THR A 137 6.40 -0.77 3.90
N ASP A 138 7.51 -0.05 3.74
CA ASP A 138 8.83 -0.66 3.62
C ASP A 138 9.24 -1.40 4.91
N ASP A 139 9.01 -0.78 6.07
CA ASP A 139 9.32 -1.37 7.37
C ASP A 139 8.55 -2.67 7.60
N TYR A 140 7.27 -2.72 7.22
CA TYR A 140 6.45 -3.93 7.35
C TYR A 140 7.03 -5.07 6.50
N TRP A 141 7.29 -4.82 5.22
CA TRP A 141 7.85 -5.85 4.34
C TRP A 141 9.25 -6.29 4.77
N SER A 142 10.11 -5.35 5.13
CA SER A 142 11.46 -5.63 5.64
C SER A 142 11.44 -6.50 6.90
N THR A 143 10.47 -6.27 7.78
CA THR A 143 10.32 -7.02 9.03
C THR A 143 9.75 -8.42 8.81
N HIS A 144 8.70 -8.55 8.01
CA HIS A 144 7.93 -9.80 7.91
C HIS A 144 8.30 -10.70 6.72
N TRP A 145 9.14 -10.24 5.79
CA TRP A 145 9.45 -10.99 4.57
C TRP A 145 9.90 -12.42 4.86
N SER A 146 10.88 -12.61 5.76
CA SER A 146 11.43 -13.93 6.06
C SER A 146 10.45 -14.88 6.76
N GLU A 147 9.36 -14.35 7.33
CA GLU A 147 8.29 -15.15 7.94
C GLU A 147 7.25 -15.62 6.91
N LEU A 148 7.15 -14.89 5.81
CA LEU A 148 6.14 -15.07 4.76
C LEU A 148 6.70 -15.78 3.53
N PHE A 149 7.94 -15.48 3.14
CA PHE A 149 8.54 -15.88 1.88
C PHE A 149 9.99 -16.32 2.05
N THR A 150 10.47 -17.08 1.07
CA THR A 150 11.89 -17.41 0.94
C THR A 150 12.68 -16.28 0.27
N GLY A 151 14.00 -16.29 0.41
CA GLY A 151 14.86 -15.28 -0.20
C GLY A 151 14.96 -14.01 0.64
N SER A 152 15.47 -12.93 0.03
CA SER A 152 15.65 -11.63 0.68
C SER A 152 14.69 -10.60 0.09
N TYR A 153 14.08 -9.80 0.95
CA TYR A 153 13.37 -8.60 0.54
C TYR A 153 14.34 -7.54 0.01
N SER A 154 13.90 -6.83 -1.02
CA SER A 154 14.51 -5.59 -1.49
C SER A 154 13.41 -4.60 -1.81
N ALA A 155 13.43 -3.40 -1.24
CA ALA A 155 12.45 -2.36 -1.57
C ALA A 155 12.49 -2.01 -3.07
N PRO A 156 11.36 -1.61 -3.70
CA PRO A 156 11.40 -0.92 -4.99
C PRO A 156 12.12 0.42 -4.81
N ARG A 157 12.66 0.98 -5.89
CA ARG A 157 13.12 2.38 -5.84
C ARG A 157 11.92 3.30 -5.69
N VAL A 158 12.11 4.44 -5.03
CA VAL A 158 11.11 5.51 -5.01
C VAL A 158 11.54 6.53 -6.05
N LEU A 159 10.87 6.55 -7.20
CA LEU A 159 10.98 7.68 -8.13
C LEU A 159 10.19 8.87 -7.57
N GLY A 160 9.03 8.57 -6.99
CA GLY A 160 8.21 9.51 -6.24
C GLY A 160 7.28 10.35 -7.10
N ALA A 161 7.04 11.56 -6.59
CA ALA A 161 6.17 12.56 -7.20
C ALA A 161 6.53 12.88 -8.65
N TYR A 162 5.53 12.84 -9.54
CA TYR A 162 5.57 13.46 -10.86
C TYR A 162 4.34 14.34 -11.10
N ASP A 163 4.36 15.08 -12.21
CA ASP A 163 3.24 15.85 -12.74
C ASP A 163 2.92 15.26 -14.12
N GLY A 164 1.78 14.57 -14.24
CA GLY A 164 1.35 13.88 -15.45
C GLY A 164 0.89 14.82 -16.56
N ALA A 165 0.58 16.07 -16.22
CA ALA A 165 0.25 17.13 -17.17
C ALA A 165 1.51 17.85 -17.70
N ALA A 166 2.69 17.59 -17.14
CA ALA A 166 3.94 18.18 -17.59
C ALA A 166 4.38 17.68 -18.98
N ALA A 167 5.18 18.49 -19.68
CA ALA A 167 5.72 18.11 -20.99
C ALA A 167 6.74 16.95 -20.92
N GLU A 168 7.41 16.80 -19.77
CA GLU A 168 8.42 15.77 -19.53
C GLU A 168 7.96 14.88 -18.36
N VAL A 169 7.14 13.88 -18.67
CA VAL A 169 6.69 12.86 -17.71
C VAL A 169 7.71 11.71 -17.69
N PRO A 170 8.03 11.12 -16.52
CA PRO A 170 8.82 9.89 -16.46
C PRO A 170 8.19 8.77 -17.29
N THR A 171 8.97 7.73 -17.60
CA THR A 171 8.51 6.62 -18.43
C THR A 171 8.72 5.28 -17.77
N CYS A 172 7.75 4.37 -17.88
CA CYS A 172 7.92 2.95 -17.60
C CYS A 172 7.97 2.16 -18.90
N GLY A 173 9.02 1.37 -19.13
CA GLY A 173 9.17 0.60 -20.38
C GLY A 173 9.21 1.42 -21.67
N GLY A 174 9.52 2.72 -21.57
CA GLY A 174 9.49 3.67 -22.69
C GLY A 174 8.13 4.34 -22.93
N SER A 175 7.08 3.96 -22.20
CA SER A 175 5.79 4.63 -22.20
C SER A 175 5.73 5.69 -21.09
N PRO A 176 5.24 6.93 -21.36
CA PRO A 176 5.01 7.93 -20.32
C PRO A 176 4.10 7.41 -19.21
N LEU A 177 4.33 7.85 -17.98
CA LEU A 177 3.42 7.55 -16.87
C LEU A 177 2.07 8.26 -17.10
N PRO A 178 0.94 7.63 -16.71
CA PRO A 178 -0.38 8.21 -16.85
C PRO A 178 -0.61 9.42 -15.93
N ASP A 179 -1.43 10.36 -16.37
CA ASP A 179 -1.92 11.49 -15.56
C ASP A 179 -2.94 11.01 -14.52
N ASP A 180 -3.04 11.70 -13.39
CA ASP A 180 -3.97 11.40 -12.27
C ASP A 180 -3.91 9.92 -11.81
N ASN A 181 -2.69 9.39 -11.67
CA ASN A 181 -2.47 7.96 -11.40
C ASN A 181 -1.25 7.72 -10.49
N ALA A 182 -1.14 6.51 -9.95
CA ALA A 182 0.06 5.97 -9.31
C ALA A 182 0.46 4.66 -10.00
N VAL A 183 1.75 4.33 -9.92
CA VAL A 183 2.29 3.16 -10.61
C VAL A 183 3.43 2.51 -9.85
N TYR A 184 3.46 1.18 -9.93
CA TYR A 184 4.67 0.40 -9.88
C TYR A 184 5.15 0.04 -11.29
N CYS A 185 6.36 0.49 -11.64
CA CYS A 185 7.01 0.12 -12.88
C CYS A 185 7.91 -1.12 -12.70
N SER A 186 7.51 -2.26 -13.27
CA SER A 186 8.29 -3.50 -13.22
C SER A 186 9.62 -3.42 -13.99
N ASP A 187 9.64 -2.74 -15.15
CA ASP A 187 10.85 -2.58 -15.97
C ASP A 187 11.96 -1.78 -15.28
N GLY A 188 11.58 -0.84 -14.42
CA GLY A 188 12.50 0.05 -13.70
C GLY A 188 12.62 -0.21 -12.20
N ASP A 189 11.87 -1.21 -11.70
CA ASP A 189 11.61 -1.52 -10.28
C ASP A 189 11.48 -0.24 -9.43
N TYR A 190 10.46 0.56 -9.73
CA TYR A 190 10.19 1.79 -8.98
C TYR A 190 8.70 2.06 -8.78
N VAL A 191 8.37 2.75 -7.69
CA VAL A 191 7.05 3.35 -7.46
C VAL A 191 7.10 4.85 -7.79
N ALA A 192 6.01 5.36 -8.36
CA ALA A 192 5.80 6.76 -8.69
C ALA A 192 4.32 7.13 -8.59
N TRP A 193 4.02 8.40 -8.39
CA TRP A 193 2.63 8.88 -8.29
C TRP A 193 2.52 10.31 -8.80
N ASP A 194 1.39 10.59 -9.43
CA ASP A 194 1.00 11.94 -9.75
C ASP A 194 0.67 12.70 -8.45
N MET A 195 1.25 13.90 -8.30
CA MET A 195 0.98 14.71 -7.11
C MET A 195 -0.43 15.28 -7.08
N ASP A 196 -1.11 15.44 -8.21
CA ASP A 196 -2.49 15.90 -8.24
C ASP A 196 -3.41 14.80 -7.70
N LEU A 197 -3.22 13.53 -8.07
CA LEU A 197 -3.94 12.39 -7.47
C LEU A 197 -3.81 12.38 -5.94
N LEU A 198 -2.57 12.44 -5.41
CA LEU A 198 -2.36 12.36 -3.97
C LEU A 198 -2.87 13.60 -3.23
N ARG A 199 -2.74 14.80 -3.81
CA ARG A 199 -3.30 16.02 -3.20
C ARG A 199 -4.82 16.00 -3.20
N ASP A 200 -5.44 15.47 -4.24
CA ASP A 200 -6.88 15.41 -4.38
C ASP A 200 -7.48 14.40 -3.41
N GLY A 201 -6.87 13.23 -3.31
CA GLY A 201 -7.18 12.21 -2.31
C GLY A 201 -6.99 12.69 -0.88
N HIS A 202 -5.83 13.28 -0.56
CA HIS A 202 -5.52 13.79 0.78
C HIS A 202 -6.51 14.86 1.26
N ARG A 203 -7.10 15.66 0.36
CA ARG A 203 -8.16 16.62 0.75
C ARG A 203 -9.46 15.94 1.18
N LYS A 204 -9.65 14.66 0.84
CA LYS A 204 -10.82 13.85 1.18
C LYS A 204 -10.57 12.95 2.39
N GLY A 205 -9.30 12.64 2.67
CA GLY A 205 -8.81 11.87 3.81
C GLY A 205 -7.33 11.55 3.65
N ASP A 206 -6.52 11.69 4.70
CA ASP A 206 -5.07 11.47 4.61
C ASP A 206 -4.72 9.98 4.46
N ALA A 207 -5.59 9.08 4.93
CA ALA A 207 -5.46 7.63 4.75
C ALA A 207 -5.43 7.21 3.27
N TRP A 208 -5.91 8.06 2.35
CA TRP A 208 -5.79 7.87 0.89
C TRP A 208 -4.34 7.66 0.46
N VAL A 209 -3.41 8.47 1.00
CA VAL A 209 -1.99 8.41 0.63
C VAL A 209 -1.38 7.07 1.01
N TYR A 210 -1.73 6.57 2.19
CA TYR A 210 -1.30 5.26 2.69
C TYR A 210 -1.85 4.12 1.83
N LEU A 211 -3.12 4.20 1.42
CA LEU A 211 -3.73 3.21 0.54
C LEU A 211 -2.99 3.12 -0.81
N VAL A 212 -2.85 4.26 -1.50
CA VAL A 212 -2.24 4.29 -2.84
C VAL A 212 -0.80 3.77 -2.79
N ILE A 213 0.00 4.26 -1.84
CA ILE A 213 1.40 3.81 -1.72
C ILE A 213 1.48 2.32 -1.38
N ALA A 214 0.66 1.83 -0.45
CA ALA A 214 0.68 0.42 -0.08
C ALA A 214 0.19 -0.50 -1.23
N HIS A 215 -0.74 -0.01 -2.06
CA HIS A 215 -1.21 -0.69 -3.27
C HIS A 215 -0.09 -0.84 -4.31
N GLU A 216 0.58 0.25 -4.69
CA GLU A 216 1.70 0.18 -5.64
C GLU A 216 2.86 -0.68 -5.12
N TRP A 217 3.11 -0.62 -3.81
CA TRP A 217 4.09 -1.51 -3.19
C TRP A 217 3.64 -2.98 -3.23
N GLY A 218 2.34 -3.24 -3.22
CA GLY A 218 1.75 -4.56 -3.46
C GLY A 218 2.16 -5.14 -4.81
N HIS A 219 2.14 -4.34 -5.88
CA HIS A 219 2.68 -4.75 -7.18
C HIS A 219 4.18 -5.01 -7.16
N ALA A 220 4.94 -4.17 -6.43
CA ALA A 220 6.36 -4.42 -6.23
C ALA A 220 6.61 -5.78 -5.57
N VAL A 221 5.80 -6.13 -4.57
CA VAL A 221 5.84 -7.45 -3.92
C VAL A 221 5.47 -8.55 -4.90
N GLN A 222 4.38 -8.42 -5.67
CA GLN A 222 4.02 -9.39 -6.70
C GLN A 222 5.18 -9.67 -7.67
N ASN A 223 5.91 -8.64 -8.10
CA ASN A 223 7.07 -8.79 -8.98
C ASN A 223 8.27 -9.52 -8.33
N ARG A 224 8.27 -9.65 -7.00
CA ARG A 224 9.28 -10.41 -6.24
C ARG A 224 8.82 -11.84 -5.94
N LEU A 225 7.53 -12.13 -6.07
CA LEU A 225 6.96 -13.44 -5.78
C LEU A 225 7.11 -14.40 -6.96
N ASN A 226 7.11 -15.70 -6.64
CA ASN A 226 6.93 -16.72 -7.66
C ASN A 226 5.54 -16.55 -8.31
N ALA A 227 5.44 -16.77 -9.63
CA ALA A 227 4.19 -16.58 -10.38
C ALA A 227 2.98 -17.34 -9.80
N GLY A 228 3.18 -18.50 -9.18
CA GLY A 228 2.11 -19.26 -8.53
C GLY A 228 1.52 -18.62 -7.25
N LEU A 229 2.15 -17.56 -6.74
CA LEU A 229 1.69 -16.76 -5.61
C LEU A 229 1.04 -15.44 -6.04
N VAL A 230 1.08 -15.12 -7.34
CA VAL A 230 0.43 -13.94 -7.91
C VAL A 230 -0.94 -14.35 -8.44
N SER A 231 -1.98 -13.64 -8.00
CA SER A 231 -3.35 -13.89 -8.44
C SER A 231 -3.54 -13.52 -9.91
N VAL A 232 -4.45 -14.19 -10.61
CA VAL A 232 -4.91 -13.74 -11.93
C VAL A 232 -5.62 -12.39 -11.85
N ALA A 233 -6.26 -12.10 -10.71
CA ALA A 233 -6.75 -10.77 -10.35
C ALA A 233 -5.65 -10.02 -9.59
N GLY A 234 -4.64 -9.55 -10.35
CA GLY A 234 -3.43 -8.91 -9.81
C GLY A 234 -3.75 -7.66 -8.98
N GLU A 235 -4.58 -6.77 -9.50
CA GLU A 235 -5.00 -5.53 -8.83
C GLU A 235 -5.73 -5.80 -7.51
N LEU A 236 -6.70 -6.72 -7.50
CA LEU A 236 -7.41 -7.10 -6.27
C LEU A 236 -6.48 -7.76 -5.24
N GLN A 237 -5.46 -8.49 -5.70
CA GLN A 237 -4.43 -8.98 -4.79
C GLN A 237 -3.58 -7.83 -4.24
N ALA A 238 -3.25 -6.80 -5.02
CA ALA A 238 -2.53 -5.62 -4.53
C ALA A 238 -3.35 -4.88 -3.46
N ASP A 239 -4.66 -4.71 -3.64
CA ASP A 239 -5.56 -4.18 -2.60
C ASP A 239 -5.54 -5.04 -1.32
N CYS A 240 -5.60 -6.37 -1.46
CA CYS A 240 -5.47 -7.26 -0.32
C CYS A 240 -4.13 -7.11 0.40
N LEU A 241 -3.03 -7.03 -0.35
CA LEU A 241 -1.70 -6.82 0.23
C LEU A 241 -1.60 -5.46 0.94
N ALA A 242 -2.19 -4.41 0.37
CA ALA A 242 -2.27 -3.09 1.02
C ALA A 242 -2.99 -3.17 2.36
N GLY A 243 -4.17 -3.82 2.41
CA GLY A 243 -4.89 -4.06 3.66
C GLY A 243 -4.09 -4.88 4.67
N ALA A 244 -3.38 -5.91 4.21
CA ALA A 244 -2.53 -6.72 5.07
C ALA A 244 -1.38 -5.92 5.69
N VAL A 245 -0.76 -5.03 4.92
CA VAL A 245 0.35 -4.16 5.35
C VAL A 245 -0.15 -3.12 6.34
N LEU A 246 -1.17 -2.33 6.00
CA LEU A 246 -1.62 -1.23 6.85
C LEU A 246 -2.13 -1.73 8.21
N PHE A 247 -2.98 -2.75 8.21
CA PHE A 247 -3.46 -3.35 9.46
C PHE A 247 -2.37 -4.17 10.16
N GLY A 248 -1.40 -4.69 9.41
CA GLY A 248 -0.19 -5.34 9.93
C GLY A 248 0.63 -4.38 10.75
N ALA A 249 1.06 -3.30 10.12
CA ALA A 249 1.79 -2.21 10.76
C ALA A 249 1.04 -1.62 11.97
N ALA A 250 -0.29 -1.54 11.91
CA ALA A 250 -1.10 -1.12 13.05
C ALA A 250 -1.02 -2.11 14.23
N ARG A 251 -1.04 -3.42 13.96
CA ARG A 251 -0.82 -4.47 14.98
C ARG A 251 0.60 -4.45 15.54
N ASP A 252 1.58 -4.13 14.71
CA ASP A 252 2.99 -4.01 15.10
C ASP A 252 3.30 -2.71 15.85
N GLY A 253 2.37 -1.74 15.83
CA GLY A 253 2.51 -0.43 16.45
C GLY A 253 3.42 0.53 15.69
N THR A 254 3.71 0.25 14.41
CA THR A 254 4.47 1.12 13.50
C THR A 254 3.57 2.06 12.70
N LEU A 255 2.28 1.73 12.59
CA LEU A 255 1.21 2.62 12.13
C LEU A 255 0.20 2.81 13.27
N ARG A 256 -0.46 3.96 13.32
CA ARG A 256 -1.61 4.19 14.18
C ARG A 256 -2.70 4.85 13.36
N PHE A 257 -3.82 4.16 13.21
CA PHE A 257 -5.02 4.76 12.64
C PHE A 257 -5.59 5.84 13.55
N GLU A 258 -5.99 6.94 12.95
CA GLU A 258 -6.77 8.00 13.56
C GLU A 258 -8.28 7.69 13.49
N GLU A 259 -9.08 8.59 14.05
CA GLU A 259 -10.54 8.46 14.00
C GLU A 259 -11.01 8.88 12.60
N GLY A 260 -11.50 7.92 11.81
CA GLY A 260 -12.02 8.16 10.47
C GLY A 260 -11.21 7.46 9.36
N ASP A 261 -9.94 7.10 9.61
CA ASP A 261 -9.07 6.52 8.57
C ASP A 261 -9.66 5.26 7.94
N THR A 262 -10.32 4.40 8.71
CA THR A 262 -10.92 3.17 8.18
C THR A 262 -12.07 3.46 7.22
N GLU A 263 -12.85 4.49 7.50
CA GLU A 263 -13.93 4.99 6.64
C GLU A 263 -13.36 5.68 5.41
N GLU A 264 -12.28 6.46 5.57
CA GLU A 264 -11.54 7.11 4.48
C GLU A 264 -10.93 6.08 3.51
N LEU A 265 -10.32 5.01 4.02
CA LEU A 265 -9.81 3.90 3.20
C LEU A 265 -10.93 3.26 2.37
N SER A 266 -12.10 3.02 2.96
CA SER A 266 -13.25 2.47 2.23
C SER A 266 -13.81 3.44 1.19
N ALA A 267 -13.82 4.75 1.49
CA ALA A 267 -14.24 5.78 0.56
C ALA A 267 -13.24 5.92 -0.62
N ALA A 268 -11.94 5.87 -0.33
CA ALA A 268 -10.88 5.89 -1.33
C ALA A 268 -10.98 4.70 -2.29
N LEU A 269 -11.16 3.47 -1.76
CA LEU A 269 -11.38 2.26 -2.58
C LEU A 269 -12.63 2.36 -3.45
N THR A 270 -13.68 3.02 -2.96
CA THR A 270 -14.91 3.26 -3.73
C THR A 270 -14.68 4.25 -4.87
N GLU A 271 -13.95 5.34 -4.60
CA GLU A 271 -13.71 6.39 -5.58
C GLU A 271 -12.71 5.98 -6.66
N LEU A 272 -11.66 5.25 -6.26
CA LEU A 272 -10.64 4.70 -7.16
C LEU A 272 -11.12 3.45 -7.91
N ALA A 273 -12.35 2.97 -7.68
CA ALA A 273 -12.91 1.86 -8.43
C ALA A 273 -13.31 2.30 -9.85
N ASP A 274 -13.43 1.34 -10.76
CA ASP A 274 -13.80 1.61 -12.15
C ASP A 274 -15.25 2.14 -12.24
N ALA A 275 -15.41 3.47 -12.33
CA ALA A 275 -16.73 4.12 -12.29
C ALA A 275 -17.28 4.61 -13.63
N THR A 276 -16.60 4.44 -14.79
CA THR A 276 -17.22 4.83 -16.09
C THR A 276 -16.83 3.95 -17.29
N PRO A 277 -17.73 3.77 -18.30
CA PRO A 277 -17.46 3.02 -19.54
C PRO A 277 -16.39 3.61 -20.49
N TRP A 278 -15.72 4.69 -20.11
CA TRP A 278 -14.78 5.44 -20.96
C TRP A 278 -13.34 5.45 -20.44
N THR A 279 -13.06 4.80 -19.32
CA THR A 279 -11.69 4.47 -18.92
C THR A 279 -11.36 3.08 -19.47
N ASP A 280 -10.32 2.97 -20.27
CA ASP A 280 -9.81 1.69 -20.78
C ASP A 280 -9.00 1.00 -19.66
N THR A 281 -9.65 0.72 -18.52
CA THR A 281 -9.07 0.08 -17.34
C THR A 281 -10.00 -1.06 -16.91
N SER A 282 -9.75 -2.28 -17.41
CA SER A 282 -10.52 -3.47 -17.04
C SER A 282 -10.04 -4.17 -15.78
N ASP A 283 -9.09 -3.61 -15.04
CA ASP A 283 -8.27 -4.42 -14.15
C ASP A 283 -8.43 -4.10 -12.66
N HIS A 284 -8.91 -2.91 -12.25
CA HIS A 284 -8.97 -2.55 -10.82
C HIS A 284 -10.17 -3.18 -10.08
N GLY A 285 -11.18 -3.64 -10.82
CA GLY A 285 -12.38 -4.27 -10.26
C GLY A 285 -13.40 -3.25 -9.75
N ASP A 286 -14.60 -3.74 -9.43
CA ASP A 286 -15.64 -2.88 -8.87
C ASP A 286 -15.34 -2.50 -7.40
N ALA A 287 -16.00 -1.44 -6.90
CA ALA A 287 -15.79 -0.94 -5.54
C ALA A 287 -16.00 -2.02 -4.46
N GLY A 288 -16.98 -2.91 -4.66
CA GLY A 288 -17.27 -4.00 -3.73
C GLY A 288 -16.15 -5.04 -3.70
N GLN A 289 -15.60 -5.40 -4.85
CA GLN A 289 -14.46 -6.30 -4.97
C GLN A 289 -13.22 -5.72 -4.29
N ARG A 290 -12.89 -4.46 -4.58
CA ARG A 290 -11.73 -3.77 -3.99
C ARG A 290 -11.80 -3.70 -2.47
N ILE A 291 -12.93 -3.26 -1.92
CA ILE A 291 -13.19 -3.23 -0.47
C ILE A 291 -13.11 -4.63 0.13
N SER A 292 -13.71 -5.62 -0.53
CA SER A 292 -13.71 -7.01 -0.05
C SER A 292 -12.29 -7.58 0.05
N PHE A 293 -11.46 -7.38 -0.97
CA PHE A 293 -10.09 -7.88 -0.99
C PHE A 293 -9.19 -7.13 -0.01
N PHE A 294 -9.30 -5.80 0.06
CA PHE A 294 -8.61 -5.01 1.07
C PHE A 294 -8.93 -5.49 2.49
N ASN A 295 -10.22 -5.69 2.79
CA ASN A 295 -10.68 -6.21 4.07
C ASN A 295 -10.21 -7.65 4.35
N LYS A 296 -10.13 -8.49 3.31
CA LYS A 296 -9.55 -9.84 3.43
C LYS A 296 -8.11 -9.77 3.94
N GLY A 297 -7.31 -8.88 3.37
CA GLY A 297 -5.93 -8.63 3.82
C GLY A 297 -5.86 -8.07 5.24
N ALA A 298 -6.70 -7.08 5.55
CA ALA A 298 -6.79 -6.50 6.88
C ALA A 298 -7.03 -7.56 7.97
N GLN A 299 -7.94 -8.51 7.70
CA GLN A 299 -8.34 -9.56 8.63
C GLN A 299 -7.40 -10.77 8.66
N SER A 300 -6.91 -11.20 7.50
CA SER A 300 -6.20 -12.49 7.34
C SER A 300 -4.69 -12.32 7.13
N GLY A 301 -4.20 -11.09 7.03
CA GLY A 301 -2.81 -10.78 6.72
C GLY A 301 -2.39 -11.26 5.32
N VAL A 302 -1.09 -11.18 5.04
CA VAL A 302 -0.52 -11.46 3.70
C VAL A 302 -0.86 -12.87 3.22
N ARG A 303 -0.89 -13.87 4.11
CA ARG A 303 -1.21 -15.25 3.74
C ARG A 303 -2.60 -15.36 3.12
N GLY A 304 -3.58 -14.63 3.61
CA GLY A 304 -4.93 -14.62 3.04
C GLY A 304 -5.02 -14.00 1.65
N CYS A 305 -3.99 -13.28 1.20
CA CYS A 305 -3.94 -12.68 -0.13
C CYS A 305 -3.33 -13.60 -1.20
N LEU A 306 -2.77 -14.74 -0.79
CA LEU A 306 -2.10 -15.66 -1.71
C LEU A 306 -3.11 -16.65 -2.34
N PRO A 307 -2.90 -17.09 -3.58
CA PRO A 307 -3.71 -18.14 -4.19
C PRO A 307 -3.73 -19.41 -3.32
N ASN A 308 -4.91 -20.01 -3.17
CA ASN A 308 -5.15 -21.25 -2.40
C ASN A 308 -4.87 -21.16 -0.88
N SER A 309 -4.90 -19.96 -0.32
CA SER A 309 -4.81 -19.70 1.12
C SER A 309 -6.07 -20.03 1.90
#